data_AF-J9F2F9-F1
#
_entry.id   AF-J9F2F9-F1
#
_cell.length_a   1.000
_cell.length_b   1.000
_cell.length_c   1.000
_cell.angle_alpha   90.00
_cell.angle_beta   90.00
_cell.angle_gamma   90.00
#
_symmetry.space_group_name_H-M   'P 1'
#
loop_
_entity.id
_entity.type
_entity.pdbx_description
1 polymer ?
#
loop_
_entity_poly.entity_id
_entity_poly.type
_entity_poly.pdbx_seq_one_letter_code
_entity_poly.pdbx_strand_id
1 'polypeptide(L)'
;MRSVKHGRRKCRRRINYSKNSAAAKKKAMKRRKAMGGITCKQMRIAWDKNATIKQNMKAMGLAYDSNKLFPLGQSINKHCEEMEIDELKSYGSVKSQMLKTKSTVNEPKILEVIAALEKEAEEEK
;
A
#
# COMPACT_ATOMS: atom_id res chain seq x y z
N MET A 1 72.33 17.43 -10.60
CA MET A 1 71.02 18.12 -10.74
C MET A 1 69.89 17.18 -10.35
N ARG A 2 69.01 17.56 -9.43
CA ARG A 2 67.86 16.73 -8.99
C ARG A 2 66.65 17.05 -9.88
N SER A 3 66.11 16.05 -10.56
CA SER A 3 64.88 16.17 -11.37
C SER A 3 63.70 16.58 -10.48
N VAL A 4 63.13 17.76 -10.72
CA VAL A 4 61.93 18.21 -10.03
C VAL A 4 60.74 17.58 -10.74
N LYS A 5 60.17 16.54 -10.13
CA LYS A 5 58.95 15.87 -10.60
C LYS A 5 57.82 16.90 -10.65
N HIS A 6 57.52 17.45 -11.83
CA HIS A 6 56.37 18.33 -12.01
C HIS A 6 55.11 17.57 -11.56
N GLY A 7 54.52 18.02 -10.45
CA GLY A 7 53.31 17.43 -9.90
C GLY A 7 52.23 17.44 -10.97
N ARG A 8 51.84 16.26 -11.47
CA ARG A 8 50.72 16.13 -12.41
C ARG A 8 49.51 16.80 -11.76
N ARG A 9 48.99 17.88 -12.36
CA ARG A 9 47.72 18.51 -11.95
C ARG A 9 46.67 17.40 -11.90
N LYS A 10 46.16 17.08 -10.71
CA LYS A 10 45.06 16.11 -10.56
C LYS A 10 43.90 16.62 -11.40
N CYS A 11 43.60 15.92 -12.50
CA CYS A 11 42.50 16.27 -13.38
C CYS A 11 41.21 16.29 -12.53
N ARG A 12 40.52 17.44 -12.48
CA ARG A 12 39.25 17.55 -11.74
C ARG A 12 38.29 16.50 -12.30
N ARG A 13 37.85 15.55 -11.47
CA ARG A 13 36.84 14.56 -11.87
C ARG A 13 35.62 15.32 -12.40
N ARG A 14 35.24 15.07 -13.66
CA ARG A 14 34.00 15.62 -14.21
C ARG A 14 32.84 15.00 -13.42
N ILE A 15 32.22 15.81 -12.57
CA ILE A 15 31.01 15.41 -11.85
C ILE A 15 29.90 15.38 -12.90
N ASN A 16 29.44 14.18 -13.26
CA ASN A 16 28.33 14.02 -14.18
C ASN A 16 27.03 14.41 -13.46
N TYR A 17 26.66 15.68 -13.54
CA TYR A 17 25.41 16.23 -12.99
C TYR A 17 24.15 15.53 -13.56
N SER A 18 24.28 14.81 -14.67
CA SER A 18 23.20 14.05 -15.30
C SER A 18 22.87 12.71 -14.62
N LYS A 19 23.75 12.18 -13.75
CA LYS A 19 23.62 10.83 -13.16
C LYS A 19 22.29 10.57 -12.44
N ASN A 20 21.58 11.61 -12.01
CA ASN A 20 20.29 11.49 -11.32
C ASN A 20 19.13 12.25 -12.00
N SER A 21 19.30 12.67 -13.26
CA SER A 21 18.28 13.45 -13.98
C SER A 21 16.94 12.72 -14.09
N ALA A 22 16.95 11.40 -14.33
CA ALA A 22 15.73 10.58 -14.36
C ALA A 22 15.03 10.53 -13.00
N ALA A 23 15.77 10.37 -11.90
CA ALA A 23 15.22 10.38 -10.55
C ALA A 23 14.64 11.76 -10.18
N ALA A 24 15.31 12.84 -10.58
CA ALA A 24 14.82 14.20 -10.39
C ALA A 24 13.51 14.44 -11.16
N LYS A 25 13.43 14.03 -12.43
CA LYS A 25 12.21 14.09 -13.25
C LYS A 25 11.06 13.30 -12.60
N LYS A 26 11.32 12.08 -12.13
CA LYS A 26 10.34 11.25 -11.40
C LYS A 26 9.83 11.96 -10.15
N LYS A 27 10.71 12.55 -9.34
CA LYS A 27 10.34 13.31 -8.14
C LYS A 27 9.49 14.54 -8.48
N ALA A 28 9.85 15.30 -9.51
CA ALA A 28 9.09 16.45 -9.98
C ALA A 28 7.69 16.05 -10.48
N MET A 29 7.59 14.96 -11.24
CA MET A 29 6.29 14.44 -11.69
C MET A 29 5.38 14.06 -10.51
N LYS A 30 5.93 13.37 -9.49
CA LYS A 30 5.18 13.03 -8.27
C LYS A 30 4.66 14.27 -7.54
N ARG A 31 5.47 15.32 -7.41
CA ARG A 31 5.04 16.60 -6.80
C ARG A 31 3.89 17.23 -7.58
N ARG A 32 3.96 17.24 -8.91
CA ARG A 32 2.88 17.79 -9.76
C ARG A 32 1.58 17.01 -9.62
N LYS A 33 1.65 15.68 -9.58
CA LYS A 33 0.47 14.80 -9.45
C LYS A 33 -0.17 14.84 -8.06
N ALA A 34 0.61 15.10 -7.01
CA ALA A 34 0.12 15.09 -5.62
C ALA A 34 -1.06 16.06 -5.39
N MET A 35 -1.11 17.17 -6.13
CA MET A 35 -2.19 18.14 -6.04
C MET A 35 -3.53 17.66 -6.60
N GLY A 36 -3.52 16.75 -7.58
CA GLY A 36 -4.71 16.39 -8.34
C GLY A 36 -5.80 15.73 -7.52
N GLY A 37 -5.45 15.06 -6.41
CA GLY A 37 -6.40 14.34 -5.55
C GLY A 37 -6.89 15.12 -4.33
N ILE A 38 -6.43 16.36 -4.12
CA ILE A 38 -6.79 17.13 -2.90
C ILE A 38 -8.13 17.83 -3.11
N THR A 39 -9.16 17.32 -2.44
CA THR A 39 -10.52 17.89 -2.43
C THR A 39 -10.64 19.11 -1.52
N CYS A 40 -9.96 19.09 -0.37
CA CYS A 40 -10.01 20.17 0.61
C CYS A 40 -9.43 21.49 0.07
N LYS A 41 -10.26 22.54 0.09
CA LYS A 41 -9.88 23.89 -0.39
C LYS A 41 -8.73 24.48 0.41
N GLN A 42 -8.77 24.37 1.73
CA GLN A 42 -7.74 24.95 2.60
C GLN A 42 -6.38 24.30 2.38
N MET A 43 -6.34 22.97 2.25
CA MET A 43 -5.12 22.25 1.91
C MET A 43 -4.55 22.69 0.57
N ARG A 44 -5.41 22.96 -0.43
CA ARG A 44 -4.97 23.43 -1.75
C ARG A 44 -4.34 24.82 -1.69
N ILE A 45 -4.89 25.72 -0.87
CA ILE A 45 -4.36 27.09 -0.69
C ILE A 45 -3.01 27.04 0.03
N ALA A 46 -2.89 26.23 1.09
CA ALA A 46 -1.67 26.10 1.87
C ALA A 46 -0.57 25.26 1.20
N TRP A 47 -0.84 24.62 0.05
CA TRP A 47 0.10 23.69 -0.57
C TRP A 47 1.18 24.39 -1.40
N ASP A 48 2.45 24.26 -0.99
CA ASP A 48 3.59 24.72 -1.79
C ASP A 48 3.96 23.69 -2.88
N LYS A 49 3.99 24.13 -4.14
CA LYS A 49 4.33 23.31 -5.31
C LYS A 49 5.82 22.96 -5.38
N ASN A 50 6.67 23.76 -4.74
CA ASN A 50 8.12 23.57 -4.77
C ASN A 50 8.60 22.59 -3.68
N ALA A 51 7.86 22.53 -2.57
CA ALA A 51 8.09 21.61 -1.48
C ALA A 51 7.67 20.16 -1.81
N THR A 52 8.21 19.23 -1.02
CA THR A 52 7.80 17.82 -1.08
C THR A 52 6.50 17.59 -0.31
N ILE A 53 5.77 16.53 -0.65
CA ILE A 53 4.54 16.11 0.05
C ILE A 53 4.76 16.05 1.57
N LYS A 54 5.88 15.46 2.00
CA LYS A 54 6.26 15.36 3.42
C LYS A 54 6.43 16.73 4.08
N GLN A 55 7.05 17.68 3.38
CA GLN A 55 7.23 19.05 3.89
C GLN A 55 5.88 19.79 3.99
N ASN A 56 5.03 19.66 2.98
CA ASN A 56 3.70 20.29 3.00
C ASN A 56 2.81 19.74 4.11
N MET A 57 2.78 18.42 4.28
CA MET A 57 2.04 17.81 5.39
C MET A 57 2.59 18.29 6.74
N LYS A 58 3.92 18.31 6.90
CA LYS A 58 4.55 18.84 8.13
C LYS A 58 4.21 20.32 8.37
N ALA A 59 4.19 21.16 7.34
CA ALA A 59 3.86 22.58 7.44
C ALA A 59 2.41 22.81 7.89
N MET A 60 1.49 21.94 7.45
CA MET A 60 0.09 21.95 7.90
C MET A 60 -0.13 21.27 9.26
N GLY A 61 0.93 20.78 9.93
CA GLY A 61 0.80 20.02 11.18
C GLY A 61 0.23 18.61 11.02
N LEU A 62 0.23 18.07 9.80
CA LEU A 62 -0.33 16.76 9.47
C LEU A 62 0.72 15.65 9.46
N ALA A 63 0.26 14.45 9.81
CA ALA A 63 1.01 13.22 9.73
C ALA A 63 1.31 12.83 8.27
N TYR A 64 2.58 12.76 7.86
CA TYR A 64 2.92 12.18 6.56
C TYR A 64 2.83 10.64 6.55
N ASP A 65 3.17 10.01 7.67
CA ASP A 65 3.23 8.56 7.82
C ASP A 65 2.78 8.19 9.23
N SER A 66 1.57 7.64 9.36
CA SER A 66 0.96 7.30 10.64
C SER A 66 1.78 6.29 11.42
N ASN A 67 2.41 5.34 10.74
CA ASN A 67 3.24 4.30 11.36
C ASN A 67 4.54 4.85 11.95
N LYS A 68 4.98 6.04 11.49
CA LYS A 68 6.13 6.73 12.07
C LYS A 68 5.76 7.64 13.22
N LEU A 69 4.52 8.11 13.28
CA LEU A 69 4.05 8.94 14.39
C LEU A 69 3.75 8.10 15.62
N PHE A 70 3.07 6.98 15.43
CA PHE A 70 2.81 6.01 16.48
C PHE A 70 3.80 4.87 16.30
N PRO A 71 4.88 4.81 17.08
CA PRO A 71 5.71 3.61 17.11
C PRO A 71 4.82 2.48 17.64
N LEU A 72 4.26 1.69 16.73
CA LEU A 72 3.69 0.41 17.10
C LEU A 72 4.85 -0.38 17.69
N GLY A 73 4.74 -0.76 18.97
CA GLY A 73 5.72 -1.62 19.60
C GLY A 73 6.00 -2.78 18.66
N GLN A 74 7.28 -3.07 18.41
CA GLN A 74 7.67 -4.22 17.62
C GLN A 74 6.88 -5.43 18.14
N SER A 75 6.19 -6.11 17.24
CA SER A 75 5.29 -7.22 17.54
C SER A 75 5.85 -8.11 18.65
N ILE A 76 4.94 -8.55 19.50
CA ILE A 76 5.03 -9.28 20.77
C ILE A 76 5.91 -10.56 20.75
N ASN A 77 6.73 -10.80 19.72
CA ASN A 77 7.67 -11.91 19.56
C ASN A 77 8.81 -11.95 20.59
N LYS A 78 8.80 -11.11 21.62
CA LYS A 78 9.67 -11.29 22.81
C LYS A 78 8.95 -12.01 23.96
N HIS A 79 7.63 -12.22 23.86
CA HIS A 79 6.80 -12.91 24.86
C HIS A 79 5.76 -13.88 24.25
N CYS A 80 5.88 -14.26 22.98
CA CYS A 80 5.12 -15.40 22.49
C CYS A 80 5.78 -16.67 23.01
N GLU A 81 5.16 -17.32 24.00
CA GLU A 81 5.48 -18.71 24.35
C GLU A 81 5.24 -19.59 23.12
N GLU A 82 6.10 -20.59 22.89
CA GLU A 82 5.85 -21.62 21.88
C GLU A 82 4.52 -22.30 22.21
N MET A 83 3.50 -22.08 21.39
CA MET A 83 2.31 -22.92 21.42
C MET A 83 2.69 -24.27 20.81
N GLU A 84 2.58 -25.35 21.58
CA GLU A 84 2.59 -26.71 21.04
C GLU A 84 1.50 -26.82 19.98
N ILE A 85 1.92 -27.05 18.74
CA ILE A 85 1.02 -27.26 17.62
C ILE A 85 0.61 -28.73 17.69
N ASP A 86 -0.55 -29.01 18.29
CA ASP A 86 -1.25 -30.27 18.06
C ASP A 86 -1.46 -30.45 16.55
N GLU A 87 -1.23 -31.67 16.06
CA GLU A 87 -1.18 -32.07 14.65
C GLU A 87 -1.97 -31.16 13.70
N LEU A 88 -1.24 -30.63 12.72
CA LEU A 88 -1.69 -29.67 11.71
C LEU A 88 -3.01 -30.10 11.05
N LYS A 89 -4.15 -29.72 11.63
CA LYS A 89 -5.42 -29.78 10.91
C LYS A 89 -5.31 -28.82 9.73
N SER A 90 -5.27 -29.38 8.54
CA SER A 90 -5.11 -28.69 7.25
C SER A 90 -6.34 -27.83 6.92
N TYR A 91 -6.58 -26.79 7.71
CA TYR A 91 -7.48 -25.72 7.34
C TYR A 91 -6.75 -24.86 6.31
N GLY A 92 -6.91 -25.30 5.06
CA GLY A 92 -6.11 -24.94 3.92
C GLY A 92 -6.01 -23.45 3.59
N SER A 93 -4.99 -23.16 2.78
CA SER A 93 -4.78 -21.95 1.99
C SER A 93 -6.07 -21.19 1.67
N VAL A 94 -6.02 -19.85 1.69
CA VAL A 94 -7.11 -18.94 1.28
C VAL A 94 -7.75 -19.36 -0.05
N LYS A 95 -6.99 -19.97 -0.97
CA LYS A 95 -7.48 -20.52 -2.24
C LYS A 95 -8.54 -21.63 -2.06
N SER A 96 -8.42 -22.42 -1.01
CA SER A 96 -9.38 -23.47 -0.62
C SER A 96 -10.61 -22.92 0.12
N GLN A 97 -10.50 -21.75 0.76
CA GLN A 97 -11.64 -21.05 1.34
C GLN A 97 -12.50 -20.36 0.26
N MET A 98 -11.89 -19.84 -0.83
CA MET A 98 -12.64 -19.23 -1.94
C MET A 98 -13.46 -20.24 -2.76
N LEU A 99 -13.16 -21.54 -2.72
CA LEU A 99 -14.00 -22.57 -3.34
C LEU A 99 -15.23 -22.93 -2.49
N LYS A 100 -15.26 -22.56 -1.21
CA LYS A 100 -16.36 -22.85 -0.27
C LYS A 100 -17.45 -21.77 -0.25
N THR A 101 -17.35 -20.71 -1.06
CA THR A 101 -18.48 -19.80 -1.31
C THR A 101 -19.43 -20.30 -2.39
N LYS A 102 -19.25 -21.53 -2.90
CA LYS A 102 -20.38 -22.30 -3.42
C LYS A 102 -21.17 -22.78 -2.20
N SER A 103 -22.05 -21.89 -1.75
CA SER A 103 -23.20 -22.18 -0.92
C SER A 103 -23.63 -23.64 -1.05
N THR A 104 -23.58 -24.39 0.05
CA THR A 104 -24.49 -25.51 0.29
C THR A 104 -25.89 -24.93 0.38
N VAL A 105 -26.41 -24.52 -0.77
CA VAL A 105 -27.83 -24.29 -0.93
C VAL A 105 -28.44 -25.66 -0.75
N ASN A 106 -29.31 -25.80 0.25
CA ASN A 106 -30.09 -27.02 0.40
C ASN A 106 -31.05 -27.10 -0.80
N GLU A 107 -30.56 -27.58 -1.94
CA GLU A 107 -31.32 -27.80 -3.18
C GLU A 107 -32.69 -28.48 -2.94
N PRO A 108 -32.84 -29.50 -2.05
CA PRO A 108 -34.15 -30.07 -1.80
C PRO A 108 -35.15 -29.08 -1.17
N LYS A 109 -34.69 -28.17 -0.30
CA LYS A 109 -35.55 -27.15 0.31
C LYS A 109 -35.98 -26.08 -0.68
N ILE A 110 -35.13 -25.78 -1.67
CA ILE A 110 -35.49 -24.83 -2.73
C ILE A 110 -36.54 -25.42 -3.64
N LEU A 111 -36.41 -26.69 -4.02
CA LEU A 111 -37.41 -27.36 -4.86
C LEU A 111 -38.77 -27.45 -4.16
N GLU A 112 -38.79 -27.70 -2.85
CA GLU A 112 -40.01 -27.72 -2.05
C GLU A 112 -40.70 -26.35 -2.01
N VAL A 113 -39.93 -25.26 -1.85
CA VAL A 113 -40.47 -23.89 -1.88
C VAL A 113 -40.99 -23.52 -3.27
N ILE A 114 -40.30 -23.90 -4.34
CA ILE A 114 -40.75 -23.65 -5.72
C ILE A 114 -42.08 -24.36 -5.99
N ALA A 115 -42.18 -25.65 -5.61
CA ALA A 115 -43.41 -26.42 -5.80
C ALA A 115 -44.60 -25.88 -5.00
N ALA A 116 -44.37 -25.31 -3.81
CA ALA A 116 -45.42 -24.67 -3.03
C ALA A 116 -45.97 -23.42 -3.73
N LEU A 117 -45.08 -22.57 -4.27
CA LEU A 117 -45.47 -21.34 -4.97
C LEU A 117 -46.17 -21.59 -6.30
N GLU A 118 -45.78 -22.65 -7.03
CA GLU A 118 -46.44 -23.03 -8.28
C GLU A 118 -47.88 -23.51 -8.04
N LYS A 119 -48.14 -24.22 -6.94
CA LYS A 119 -49.50 -24.62 -6.55
C LYS A 119 -50.38 -23.43 -6.16
N GLU A 120 -49.86 -22.50 -5.36
CA GLU A 120 -50.59 -21.29 -5.01
C GLU A 120 -50.97 -20.47 -6.27
N ALA A 121 -50.07 -20.38 -7.25
CA ALA A 121 -50.34 -19.67 -8.50
C ALA A 121 -51.36 -20.37 -9.43
N GLU A 122 -51.53 -21.70 -9.31
CA GLU A 122 -52.57 -22.45 -10.03
C GLU A 122 -53.93 -22.39 -9.33
N GLU A 123 -53.96 -22.34 -7.99
CA GLU A 123 -55.18 -22.23 -7.19
C GLU A 123 -55.82 -20.83 -7.25
N GLU A 124 -55.06 -19.79 -7.61
CA GLU A 124 -55.55 -18.42 -7.82
C GLU A 124 -56.11 -18.15 -9.23
N LYS A 125 -56.27 -19.17 -10.09
CA LYS A 125 -56.93 -19.07 -11.42
C LYS A 125 -58.27 -19.77 -11.47
#